data_AF-A0AAV6B274-F1
#
_entry.id   AF-A0AAV6B274-F1
#
_cell.length_a   1.000
_cell.length_b   1.000
_cell.length_c   1.000
_cell.angle_alpha   90.00
_cell.angle_beta   90.00
_cell.angle_gamma   90.00
#
_symmetry.space_group_name_H-M   'P 1'
#
loop_
_entity.id
_entity.type
_entity.pdbx_description
1 polymer ?
#
loop_
_entity_poly.entity_id
_entity_poly.type
_entity_poly.pdbx_seq_one_letter_code
_entity_poly.pdbx_strand_id
1 'polypeptide(L)' 'MPVVSDDDAYVVFETEVEAQKEIVDYAMTRLQQFLDGERDFDDAITVEEYVVPVTVHPDGKFTDEDGNCFGPKVE' A
#
# COMPACT_ATOMS: atom_id res chain seq x y z
N MET A 1 -6.22 -10.75 3.66
CA MET A 1 -5.01 -10.56 4.48
C MET A 1 -3.86 -10.33 3.52
N PRO A 2 -3.01 -9.32 3.72
CA PRO A 2 -1.91 -9.03 2.81
C PRO A 2 -0.92 -10.20 2.75
N VAL A 3 -0.31 -10.39 1.59
CA VAL A 3 0.71 -11.43 1.33
C VAL A 3 2.05 -11.00 1.91
N VAL A 4 2.39 -9.71 1.75
CA VAL A 4 3.56 -9.05 2.35
C VAL A 4 3.13 -7.65 2.78
N SER A 5 3.56 -7.19 3.95
CA SER A 5 3.42 -5.79 4.35
C SER A 5 4.70 -5.31 5.03
N ASP A 6 5.12 -4.10 4.71
CA ASP A 6 6.00 -3.30 5.56
C ASP A 6 5.11 -2.26 6.25
N ASP A 7 5.35 -1.98 7.54
CA ASP A 7 4.45 -1.18 8.37
C ASP A 7 4.23 0.24 7.80
N ASP A 8 5.14 0.73 6.95
CA ASP A 8 5.13 2.11 6.43
C ASP A 8 5.32 2.26 4.91
N ALA A 9 5.60 1.19 4.13
CA ALA A 9 6.09 1.38 2.75
C ALA A 9 5.30 0.67 1.64
N TYR A 10 4.86 -0.58 1.84
CA TYR A 10 4.18 -1.33 0.79
C TYR A 10 3.29 -2.42 1.38
N VAL A 11 2.22 -2.73 0.65
CA VAL A 11 1.32 -3.84 0.96
C VAL A 11 1.03 -4.61 -0.33
N VAL A 12 1.33 -5.91 -0.33
CA VAL A 12 1.14 -6.79 -1.48
C VAL A 12 -0.12 -7.61 -1.27
N PHE A 13 -1.00 -7.60 -2.27
CA PHE A 13 -2.23 -8.39 -2.30
C PHE A 13 -2.18 -9.41 -3.44
N GLU A 14 -2.97 -10.48 -3.32
CA GLU A 14 -3.07 -11.51 -4.37
C GLU A 14 -3.75 -10.95 -5.63
N THR A 15 -4.72 -10.05 -5.45
CA THR A 15 -5.47 -9.45 -6.55
C THR A 15 -5.43 -7.93 -6.55
N GLU A 16 -5.50 -7.35 -7.75
CA GLU A 16 -5.61 -5.90 -7.93
C GLU A 16 -6.86 -5.33 -7.21
N VAL A 17 -7.98 -6.06 -7.22
CA VAL A 17 -9.22 -5.62 -6.57
C VAL A 17 -9.06 -5.50 -5.06
N GLU A 18 -8.28 -6.37 -4.42
CA GLU A 18 -7.99 -6.25 -2.99
C GLU A 18 -7.10 -5.04 -2.70
N ALA A 19 -6.07 -4.81 -3.51
CA ALA A 19 -5.22 -3.62 -3.37
C ALA A 19 -6.02 -2.32 -3.55
N GLN A 20 -6.89 -2.27 -4.55
CA GLN A 20 -7.78 -1.11 -4.78
C GLN A 20 -8.74 -0.88 -3.61
N LYS A 21 -9.27 -1.94 -2.99
CA LYS A 21 -10.13 -1.81 -1.80
C LYS A 21 -9.37 -1.23 -0.62
N GLU A 22 -8.12 -1.66 -0.39
CA GLU A 22 -7.27 -1.12 0.67
C GLU A 22 -7.01 0.38 0.46
N ILE A 23 -6.68 0.79 -0.76
CA ILE A 23 -6.49 2.21 -1.11
C ILE A 23 -7.75 3.03 -0.79
N VAL A 24 -8.92 2.51 -1.16
CA VAL A 24 -10.19 3.20 -0.89
C VAL A 24 -10.50 3.26 0.61
N ASP A 25 -10.27 2.18 1.36
CA ASP A 25 -10.49 2.14 2.81
C ASP A 25 -9.58 3.13 3.56
N TYR A 26 -8.31 3.18 3.16
CA TYR A 26 -7.36 4.16 3.68
C TYR A 26 -7.77 5.59 3.32
N ALA A 27 -8.19 5.84 2.08
CA ALA A 27 -8.69 7.16 1.66
C ALA A 27 -9.93 7.59 2.47
N MET A 28 -10.88 6.67 2.70
CA MET A 28 -12.05 6.94 3.54
C MET A 28 -11.66 7.30 4.98
N THR A 29 -10.68 6.59 5.55
CA THR A 29 -10.16 6.89 6.89
C THR A 29 -9.56 8.29 6.96
N ARG A 30 -8.75 8.70 5.98
CA ARG A 30 -8.19 10.05 5.93
C ARG A 30 -9.23 11.14 5.76
N LEU A 31 -10.24 10.89 4.92
CA LEU A 31 -11.37 11.82 4.76
C LEU A 31 -12.16 11.97 6.05
N GLN A 32 -12.33 10.90 6.82
CA GLN A 32 -12.96 10.96 8.14
C GLN A 32 -12.10 11.79 9.12
N GLN A 33 -10.78 11.57 9.16
CA GLN A 33 -9.86 12.40 9.97
C GLN A 33 -9.94 13.89 9.61
N PHE A 34 -10.10 14.22 8.33
CA PHE A 34 -10.33 15.61 7.91
C PHE A 34 -11.66 16.16 8.45
N LEU A 35 -12.76 15.40 8.36
CA LEU A 35 -14.05 15.81 8.91
C LEU A 35 -13.99 16.01 10.44
N ASP A 36 -13.17 15.22 11.13
CA ASP A 36 -12.95 15.31 12.57
C ASP A 36 -11.96 16.43 12.96
N GLY A 37 -11.34 17.09 11.98
CA GLY A 37 -10.36 18.18 12.19
C GLY A 37 -8.97 17.71 12.60
N GLU A 38 -8.67 16.43 12.44
CA GLU A 38 -7.38 15.80 12.78
C GLU A 38 -6.38 15.82 11.62
N ARG A 39 -6.84 16.15 10.40
CA ARG A 39 -6.03 16.20 9.17
C ARG A 39 -6.48 17.35 8.27
N ASP A 40 -5.57 17.94 7.50
CA ASP A 40 -5.88 18.94 6.49
C ASP A 40 -6.44 18.29 5.20
N PHE A 41 -7.24 19.04 4.43
CA PHE A 41 -7.88 18.51 3.22
C PHE A 41 -6.87 18.04 2.16
N ASP A 42 -5.82 18.84 1.93
CA ASP A 42 -4.79 18.53 0.94
C ASP A 42 -4.06 17.21 1.27
N ASP A 43 -3.85 16.94 2.55
CA ASP A 43 -3.26 15.69 3.04
C ASP A 43 -4.24 14.50 3.01
N ALA A 44 -5.55 14.77 3.03
CA ALA A 44 -6.58 13.73 3.01
C ALA A 44 -6.86 13.19 1.61
N ILE A 45 -6.69 14.03 0.57
CA ILE A 45 -7.03 13.74 -0.83
C ILE A 45 -5.82 13.33 -1.69
N THR A 46 -4.65 13.11 -1.09
CA THR A 46 -3.43 12.74 -1.82
C THR A 46 -3.62 11.49 -2.70
N VAL A 47 -2.92 11.49 -3.84
CA VAL A 47 -2.97 10.44 -4.89
C VAL A 47 -1.67 9.63 -4.95
N GLU A 48 -0.97 9.57 -3.82
CA GLU A 48 0.33 8.89 -3.72
C GLU A 48 0.20 7.36 -3.62
N GLU A 49 -1.00 6.83 -3.34
CA GLU A 49 -1.26 5.40 -3.31
C GLU A 49 -1.69 4.86 -4.69
N TYR A 50 -0.96 3.89 -5.22
CA TYR A 50 -1.23 3.26 -6.52
C TYR A 50 -0.88 1.77 -6.49
N VAL A 51 -1.46 1.02 -7.43
CA VAL A 51 -1.19 -0.41 -7.58
C VAL A 51 -0.08 -0.62 -8.60
N VAL A 52 0.88 -1.48 -8.26
CA VAL A 52 1.96 -1.92 -9.15
C VAL A 52 1.96 -3.45 -9.23
N PRO A 53 2.02 -4.06 -10.43
CA PRO A 53 2.23 -5.49 -10.57
C PRO A 53 3.60 -5.90 -10.01
N VAL A 54 3.63 -6.96 -9.20
CA VAL A 54 4.87 -7.48 -8.61
C VAL A 54 4.93 -9.00 -8.71
N THR A 55 6.13 -9.55 -8.76
CA THR A 55 6.38 -10.99 -8.61
C THR A 55 6.87 -11.27 -7.20
N VAL A 56 6.11 -12.06 -6.44
CA VAL A 56 6.50 -12.48 -5.09
C VAL A 56 7.35 -13.75 -5.16
N HIS A 57 8.50 -13.72 -4.52
CA HIS A 57 9.46 -14.82 -4.44
C HIS A 57 9.22 -15.70 -3.19
N PRO A 58 9.67 -16.97 -3.19
CA PRO A 58 9.49 -17.87 -2.05
C PRO A 58 10.17 -17.42 -0.75
N ASP A 59 11.15 -16.52 -0.82
CA ASP A 59 11.85 -15.95 0.32
C ASP A 59 11.12 -14.75 0.96
N GLY A 60 9.91 -14.44 0.48
CA GLY A 60 9.08 -13.33 0.98
C GLY A 60 9.47 -11.97 0.41
N LYS A 61 10.44 -11.92 -0.51
CA LYS A 61 10.73 -10.73 -1.29
C LYS A 61 9.79 -10.60 -2.47
N PHE A 62 9.72 -9.42 -3.07
CA PHE A 62 9.05 -9.22 -4.34
C PHE A 62 9.85 -8.30 -5.25
N THR A 63 9.56 -8.38 -6.54
CA THR A 63 10.22 -7.58 -7.57
C THR A 63 9.17 -6.89 -8.44
N ASP A 64 9.37 -5.60 -8.70
CA ASP A 64 8.55 -4.81 -9.62
C ASP A 64 8.99 -5.00 -11.08
N GLU A 65 8.27 -4.34 -12.01
CA GLU A 65 8.56 -4.42 -13.44
C GLU A 65 9.90 -3.78 -13.84
N ASP A 66 10.41 -2.85 -13.03
CA ASP A 66 11.70 -2.18 -13.23
C ASP A 66 12.89 -3.01 -12.70
N GLY A 67 12.61 -4.15 -12.04
CA GLY A 67 13.61 -5.03 -11.47
C GLY A 67 14.07 -4.63 -10.07
N ASN A 68 13.41 -3.66 -9.41
CA ASN A 68 13.70 -3.32 -8.03
C ASN A 68 13.18 -4.43 -7.12
N CYS A 69 13.97 -4.79 -6.11
CA CYS A 69 13.66 -5.88 -5.19
C CYS A 69 13.43 -5.34 -3.78
N PHE A 70 12.30 -5.71 -3.21
CA PHE A 70 11.83 -5.29 -1.89
C PHE A 70 11.49 -6.52 -1.05
N GLY A 71 11.38 -6.37 0.25
CA GLY A 71 11.02 -7.44 1.17
C GLY A 71 11.67 -7.27 2.54
N PRO A 72 11.46 -8.24 3.45
CA PRO A 72 11.99 -8.17 4.79
C PRO A 72 13.52 -8.07 4.77
N LYS A 73 14.09 -7.11 5.52
CA LYS A 73 15.53 -7.08 5.77
C LYS A 73 15.89 -8.32 6.57
N VAL A 74 16.56 -9.26 5.93
CA VAL A 74 17.29 -10.30 6.66
C VAL A 74 18.53 -9.61 7.22
N GLU A 75 18.55 -9.38 8.54
CA GLU A 75 19.75 -8.90 9.24
C GLU A 75 20.95 -9.84 9.07
#